data_AF-A0A9X1N1R8-F1
#
_entry.id   AF-A0A9X1N1R8-F1
#
_cell.length_a   1.000
_cell.length_b   1.000
_cell.length_c   1.000
_cell.angle_alpha   90.00
_cell.angle_beta   90.00
_cell.angle_gamma   90.00
#
_symmetry.space_group_name_H-M   'P 1'
#
loop_
_entity.id
_entity.type
_entity.pdbx_description
1 polymer ?
#
loop_
_entity_poly.entity_id
_entity_poly.type
_entity_poly.pdbx_seq_one_letter_code
_entity_poly.pdbx_strand_id
1 'polypeptide(L)'
;MPSLNPSPEQLADFAATMPSGVPILMLNLLRYNDQATYPSGSQHSPCSGREAYARYSRVALAKVQASGGAVEVRTKAHAALIAPPDEQWDDILLVSYPSKEAFLAMIGDSDYQAAAEHRSAALADSRLIGTTRY
;
A
#
# COMPACT_ATOMS: atom_id res chain seq x y z
N MET A 1 -17.27 -1.78 3.06
CA MET A 1 -16.70 -0.48 2.62
C MET A 1 -15.25 -0.72 2.22
N PRO A 2 -14.73 -0.06 1.18
CA PRO A 2 -13.34 -0.25 0.76
C PRO A 2 -12.37 0.30 1.81
N SER A 3 -11.27 -0.40 2.04
CA SER A 3 -10.20 0.01 2.96
C SER A 3 -9.00 0.49 2.15
N LEU A 4 -8.95 1.80 1.87
CA LEU A 4 -7.94 2.38 0.98
C LEU A 4 -6.86 3.13 1.74
N ASN A 5 -7.22 4.06 2.62
CA ASN A 5 -6.27 4.89 3.36
C ASN A 5 -6.48 4.72 4.86
N PRO A 6 -5.41 4.67 5.67
CA PRO A 6 -5.55 4.61 7.11
C PRO A 6 -6.07 5.94 7.66
N SER A 7 -6.93 5.88 8.68
CA SER A 7 -7.30 7.06 9.46
C SER A 7 -6.13 7.50 10.36
N PRO A 8 -6.15 8.74 10.88
CA PRO A 8 -5.17 9.18 11.87
C PRO A 8 -5.12 8.27 13.12
N GLU A 9 -6.28 7.75 13.55
CA GLU A 9 -6.38 6.83 14.68
C GLU A 9 -5.72 5.48 14.36
N GLN A 10 -5.95 4.92 13.17
CA GLN A 10 -5.30 3.69 12.73
C GLN A 10 -3.77 3.84 12.62
N LEU A 11 -3.28 5.01 12.20
CA LEU A 11 -1.84 5.31 12.18
C LEU A 11 -1.27 5.41 13.59
N ALA A 12 -1.98 6.05 14.52
CA ALA A 12 -1.57 6.14 15.91
C ALA A 12 -1.53 4.76 16.58
N ASP A 13 -2.55 3.94 16.36
CA ASP A 13 -2.62 2.57 16.87
C ASP A 13 -1.51 1.69 16.30
N PHE A 14 -1.23 1.80 15.00
CA PHE A 14 -0.10 1.13 14.37
C PHE A 14 1.23 1.55 14.99
N ALA A 15 1.44 2.85 15.19
CA ALA A 15 2.64 3.38 15.80
C ALA A 15 2.82 2.92 17.25
N ALA A 16 1.73 2.79 18.01
CA ALA A 16 1.74 2.29 19.39
C ALA A 16 1.96 0.77 19.46
N THR A 17 1.37 0.01 18.55
CA THR A 17 1.36 -1.46 18.59
C THR A 17 2.63 -2.09 18.05
N MET A 18 3.19 -1.57 16.96
CA MET A 18 4.37 -2.16 16.32
C MET A 18 5.61 -1.99 17.22
N PRO A 19 6.51 -2.98 17.30
CA PRO A 19 7.75 -2.85 18.06
C PRO A 19 8.66 -1.77 17.44
N SER A 20 9.29 -0.98 18.30
CA SER A 20 10.24 0.07 17.89
C SER A 20 11.63 -0.49 17.62
N GLY A 21 12.34 0.12 16.66
CA GLY A 21 13.76 -0.15 16.42
C GLY A 21 14.10 -1.54 15.88
N VAL A 22 13.11 -2.34 15.49
CA VAL A 22 13.30 -3.66 14.87
C VAL A 22 12.77 -3.68 13.44
N PRO A 23 13.35 -4.49 12.53
CA PRO A 23 12.83 -4.64 11.18
C PRO A 23 11.38 -5.10 11.14
N ILE A 24 10.61 -4.50 10.25
CA ILE A 24 9.20 -4.85 10.02
C ILE A 24 8.97 -5.27 8.57
N LEU A 25 7.89 -6.00 8.35
CA LEU A 25 7.38 -6.38 7.05
C LEU A 25 5.94 -5.88 6.91
N MET A 26 5.67 -5.18 5.82
CA MET A 26 4.35 -4.66 5.47
C MET A 26 3.73 -5.56 4.39
N LEU A 27 2.78 -6.41 4.80
CA LEU A 27 2.00 -7.24 3.88
C LEU A 27 0.90 -6.38 3.25
N ASN A 28 0.86 -6.35 1.92
CA ASN A 28 -0.15 -5.67 1.13
C ASN A 28 -0.97 -6.71 0.37
N LEU A 29 -2.29 -6.63 0.51
CA LEU A 29 -3.24 -7.32 -0.35
C LEU A 29 -3.99 -6.26 -1.15
N LEU A 30 -3.99 -6.36 -2.48
CA LEU A 30 -4.50 -5.32 -3.37
C LEU A 30 -5.57 -5.89 -4.30
N ARG A 31 -6.70 -5.20 -4.40
CA ARG A 31 -7.71 -5.41 -5.43
C ARG A 31 -7.86 -4.13 -6.23
N TYR A 32 -7.71 -4.20 -7.55
CA TYR A 32 -7.76 -3.03 -8.42
C TYR A 32 -9.17 -2.74 -8.91
N ASN A 33 -9.44 -1.48 -9.23
CA ASN A 33 -10.56 -1.13 -10.09
C ASN A 33 -10.22 -1.48 -11.55
N ASP A 34 -11.22 -1.88 -12.34
CA ASP A 34 -11.07 -2.00 -13.79
C ASP A 34 -10.66 -0.66 -14.42
N GLN A 35 -11.25 0.45 -13.92
CA GLN A 35 -10.92 1.82 -14.28
C GLN A 35 -10.56 2.63 -13.03
N ALA A 36 -9.47 3.39 -13.10
CA ALA A 36 -9.04 4.23 -12.00
C ALA A 36 -10.07 5.33 -11.72
N THR A 37 -10.40 5.54 -10.45
CA THR A 37 -11.40 6.52 -10.02
C THR A 37 -10.70 7.74 -9.42
N TYR A 38 -10.23 8.64 -10.29
CA TYR A 38 -9.69 9.92 -9.84
C TYR A 38 -10.81 10.90 -9.43
N PRO A 39 -10.54 11.84 -8.51
CA PRO A 39 -11.47 12.90 -8.16
C PRO A 39 -11.89 13.74 -9.38
N SER A 40 -13.12 14.27 -9.35
CA SER A 40 -13.61 15.18 -10.39
C SER A 40 -12.68 16.39 -10.53
N GLY A 41 -12.32 16.73 -11.76
CA GLY A 41 -11.37 17.81 -12.07
C GLY A 41 -9.90 17.38 -12.07
N SER A 42 -9.60 16.09 -11.82
CA SER A 42 -8.25 15.56 -12.04
C SER A 42 -7.81 15.74 -13.49
N GLN A 43 -6.55 16.14 -13.69
CA GLN A 43 -5.93 16.28 -15.01
C GLN A 43 -5.35 14.95 -15.53
N HIS A 44 -5.46 13.87 -14.75
CA HIS A 44 -4.97 12.57 -15.16
C HIS A 44 -5.85 11.97 -16.26
N SER A 45 -5.22 11.57 -17.37
CA SER A 45 -5.91 10.84 -18.42
C SER A 45 -6.53 9.56 -17.87
N PRO A 46 -7.75 9.18 -18.32
CA PRO A 46 -8.38 7.92 -17.97
C PRO A 46 -7.43 6.75 -18.17
N CYS A 47 -7.39 5.85 -17.19
CA CYS A 47 -6.56 4.65 -17.23
C CYS A 47 -7.16 3.57 -16.34
N SER A 48 -6.69 2.34 -16.50
CA SER A 48 -7.03 1.24 -15.60
C SER A 48 -6.50 1.45 -14.19
N GLY A 49 -7.05 0.72 -13.21
CA GLY A 49 -6.53 0.74 -11.83
C GLY A 49 -5.07 0.28 -11.77
N ARG A 50 -4.68 -0.73 -12.56
CA ARG A 50 -3.29 -1.21 -12.64
C ARG A 50 -2.33 -0.14 -13.17
N GLU A 51 -2.73 0.63 -14.17
CA GLU A 51 -1.91 1.73 -14.69
C GLU A 51 -1.78 2.88 -13.68
N ALA A 52 -2.86 3.23 -12.98
CA ALA A 52 -2.79 4.21 -11.90
C ALA A 52 -1.87 3.72 -10.76
N TYR A 53 -1.97 2.45 -10.37
CA TYR A 53 -1.09 1.88 -9.36
C TYR A 53 0.38 1.85 -9.80
N ALA A 54 0.65 1.66 -11.09
CA ALA A 54 2.00 1.73 -11.63
C ALA A 54 2.60 3.16 -11.51
N ARG A 55 1.79 4.21 -11.71
CA ARG A 55 2.20 5.61 -11.48
C ARG A 55 2.58 5.83 -10.01
N TYR A 56 1.74 5.39 -9.08
CA TYR A 56 2.05 5.39 -7.65
C TYR A 56 3.35 4.64 -7.34
N SER A 57 3.46 3.40 -7.85
CA SER A 57 4.59 2.50 -7.56
C SER A 57 5.93 3.11 -7.94
N ARG A 58 6.02 3.89 -9.03
CA ARG A 58 7.28 4.53 -9.42
C ARG A 58 7.84 5.45 -8.34
N VAL A 59 6.97 6.24 -7.70
CA VAL A 59 7.35 7.15 -6.61
C VAL A 59 7.54 6.37 -5.32
N ALA A 60 6.58 5.50 -4.99
CA ALA A 60 6.60 4.73 -3.75
C ALA A 60 7.85 3.84 -3.63
N LEU A 61 8.26 3.16 -4.70
CA LEU A 61 9.45 2.29 -4.68
C LEU A 61 10.74 3.08 -4.45
N ALA A 62 10.86 4.28 -5.04
CA ALA A 62 12.01 5.14 -4.78
C ALA A 62 12.06 5.58 -3.30
N LYS A 63 10.91 5.89 -2.70
CA LYS A 63 10.81 6.27 -1.28
C LYS A 63 11.04 5.08 -0.34
N VAL A 64 10.56 3.89 -0.69
CA VAL A 64 10.89 2.62 -0.01
C VAL A 64 12.40 2.43 0.06
N GLN A 65 13.09 2.50 -1.08
CA GLN A 65 14.54 2.35 -1.14
C GLN A 65 15.27 3.43 -0.34
N ALA A 66 14.85 4.69 -0.46
CA ALA A 66 15.43 5.80 0.32
C ALA A 66 15.25 5.64 1.84
N SER A 67 14.17 4.98 2.28
CA SER A 67 13.92 4.64 3.68
C SER A 67 14.67 3.39 4.17
N GLY A 68 15.51 2.78 3.34
CA GLY A 68 16.23 1.54 3.65
C GLY A 68 15.36 0.27 3.53
N GLY A 69 14.18 0.39 2.93
CA GLY A 69 13.27 -0.73 2.69
C GLY A 69 13.46 -1.40 1.34
N ALA A 70 12.83 -2.55 1.17
CA ALA A 70 12.85 -3.32 -0.08
C ALA A 70 11.54 -4.06 -0.34
N VAL A 71 11.21 -4.31 -1.60
CA VAL A 71 10.13 -5.24 -1.96
C VAL A 71 10.68 -6.66 -1.95
N GLU A 72 10.28 -7.44 -0.96
CA GLU A 72 10.71 -8.84 -0.77
C GLU A 72 9.94 -9.77 -1.70
N VAL A 73 8.65 -9.51 -1.84
CA VAL A 73 7.72 -10.34 -2.62
C VAL A 73 6.77 -9.45 -3.39
N ARG A 74 6.53 -9.81 -4.64
CA ARG A 74 5.41 -9.31 -5.45
C ARG A 74 4.87 -10.46 -6.27
N THR A 75 3.61 -10.82 -6.05
CA THR A 75 2.98 -11.96 -6.71
C THR A 75 1.57 -11.63 -7.17
N LYS A 76 1.13 -12.31 -8.22
CA LYS A 76 -0.28 -12.32 -8.64
C LYS A 76 -1.04 -13.32 -7.78
N ALA A 77 -2.14 -12.89 -7.18
CA ALA A 77 -3.07 -13.78 -6.51
C ALA A 77 -4.01 -14.42 -7.55
N HIS A 78 -4.18 -15.74 -7.46
CA HIS A 78 -4.97 -16.52 -8.41
C HIS A 78 -6.25 -17.09 -7.80
N ALA A 79 -6.19 -17.48 -6.53
CA ALA A 79 -7.32 -18.05 -5.82
C ALA A 79 -7.17 -17.80 -4.31
N ALA A 80 -8.29 -17.47 -3.66
CA ALA A 80 -8.38 -17.46 -2.21
C ALA A 80 -9.00 -18.80 -1.76
N LEU A 81 -8.16 -19.72 -1.28
CA LEU A 81 -8.60 -21.07 -0.90
C LEU A 81 -9.44 -21.06 0.39
N ILE A 82 -9.07 -20.21 1.35
CA ILE A 82 -9.76 -20.01 2.62
C ILE A 82 -9.85 -18.50 2.85
N ALA A 83 -10.97 -17.91 2.44
CA ALA A 83 -11.29 -16.51 2.67
C ALA A 83 -12.81 -16.31 2.56
N PRO A 84 -13.36 -15.22 3.12
CA PRO A 84 -14.72 -14.80 2.82
C PRO A 84 -14.96 -14.70 1.30
N PRO A 85 -16.17 -15.00 0.79
CA PRO A 85 -16.46 -14.98 -0.65
C PRO A 85 -16.18 -13.64 -1.35
N ASP A 86 -16.27 -12.54 -0.61
CA ASP A 86 -16.05 -11.17 -1.07
C ASP A 86 -14.59 -10.71 -0.99
N GLU A 87 -13.72 -11.51 -0.38
CA GLU A 87 -12.30 -11.24 -0.23
C GLU A 87 -11.51 -11.89 -1.38
N GLN A 88 -11.24 -11.08 -2.40
CA GLN A 88 -10.50 -11.46 -3.58
C GLN A 88 -9.38 -10.45 -3.80
N TRP A 89 -8.21 -10.94 -4.20
CA TRP A 89 -7.01 -10.12 -4.35
C TRP A 89 -6.40 -10.35 -5.74
N ASP A 90 -5.88 -9.27 -6.31
CA ASP A 90 -5.17 -9.26 -7.58
C ASP A 90 -3.68 -9.48 -7.37
N ASP A 91 -3.09 -8.72 -6.44
CA ASP A 91 -1.66 -8.72 -6.16
C ASP A 91 -1.41 -8.82 -4.65
N ILE A 92 -0.32 -9.52 -4.29
CA ILE A 92 0.20 -9.60 -2.93
C ILE A 92 1.63 -9.04 -2.93
N LEU A 93 1.93 -8.11 -2.04
CA LEU A 93 3.27 -7.57 -1.84
C LEU A 93 3.72 -7.73 -0.40
N LEU A 94 5.02 -7.95 -0.22
CA LEU A 94 5.67 -7.89 1.08
C LEU A 94 6.82 -6.89 0.99
N VAL A 95 6.76 -5.83 1.79
CA VAL A 95 7.77 -4.76 1.77
C VAL A 95 8.46 -4.71 3.13
N SER A 96 9.78 -4.86 3.15
CA SER A 96 10.58 -4.73 4.36
C SER A 96 10.96 -3.28 4.63
N TYR A 97 11.06 -2.94 5.90
CA TYR A 97 11.62 -1.67 6.38
C TYR A 97 12.54 -1.94 7.56
N PRO A 98 13.59 -1.13 7.79
CA PRO A 98 14.51 -1.32 8.90
C PRO A 98 13.83 -1.07 10.25
N SER A 99 12.76 -0.27 10.29
CA SER A 99 11.90 -0.10 11.47
C SER A 99 10.53 0.49 11.13
N LYS A 100 9.60 0.50 12.08
CA LYS A 100 8.31 1.21 11.93
C LYS A 100 8.51 2.71 11.75
N GLU A 101 9.53 3.28 12.39
CA GLU A 101 9.84 4.71 12.28
C GLU A 101 10.25 5.06 10.85
N ALA A 102 11.02 4.19 10.17
CA ALA A 102 11.35 4.37 8.76
C ALA A 102 10.11 4.31 7.85
N PHE A 103 9.20 3.36 8.10
CA PHE A 103 7.92 3.29 7.39
C PHE A 103 7.06 4.54 7.62
N LEU A 104 6.91 4.99 8.88
CA LEU A 104 6.12 6.17 9.24
C LEU A 104 6.69 7.46 8.65
N ALA A 105 8.02 7.61 8.67
CA ALA A 105 8.70 8.73 8.01
C ALA A 105 8.43 8.73 6.49
N MET A 106 8.47 7.55 5.86
CA MET A 106 8.23 7.41 4.43
C MET A 106 6.80 7.78 4.03
N ILE A 107 5.78 7.36 4.78
CA ILE A 107 4.39 7.76 4.48
C ILE A 107 4.10 9.24 4.78
N GLY A 108 4.93 9.88 5.62
CA GLY A 108 4.87 11.32 5.91
C GLY A 108 5.61 12.20 4.90
N ASP A 109 6.35 11.61 3.96
CA ASP A 109 7.06 12.32 2.90
C ASP A 109 6.09 13.00 1.91
N SER A 110 6.36 14.25 1.55
CA SER A 110 5.46 15.04 0.70
C SER A 110 5.29 14.46 -0.70
N ASP A 111 6.34 13.91 -1.30
CA ASP A 111 6.25 13.33 -2.64
C ASP A 111 5.50 12.00 -2.59
N TYR A 112 5.68 11.22 -1.51
CA TYR A 112 4.89 10.02 -1.28
C TYR A 112 3.40 10.36 -1.14
N GLN A 113 3.05 11.38 -0.34
CA GLN A 113 1.68 11.84 -0.18
C GLN A 113 1.08 12.35 -1.48
N ALA A 114 1.84 13.11 -2.28
CA ALA A 114 1.40 13.56 -3.59
C ALA A 114 1.10 12.38 -4.53
N ALA A 115 1.91 11.31 -4.48
CA ALA A 115 1.66 10.11 -5.28
C ALA A 115 0.53 9.21 -4.76
N ALA A 116 0.11 9.37 -3.49
CA ALA A 116 -0.89 8.51 -2.86
C ALA A 116 -2.29 8.63 -3.49
N GLU A 117 -2.59 9.71 -4.21
CA GLU A 117 -3.84 9.84 -4.98
C GLU A 117 -3.97 8.75 -6.04
N HIS A 118 -2.86 8.39 -6.69
CA HIS A 118 -2.84 7.36 -7.72
C HIS A 118 -3.16 5.98 -7.12
N ARG A 119 -2.66 5.69 -5.92
CA ARG A 119 -2.99 4.47 -5.17
C ARG A 119 -4.48 4.45 -4.81
N SER A 120 -5.01 5.57 -4.33
CA SER A 120 -6.41 5.69 -3.94
C SER A 120 -7.34 5.51 -5.14
N ALA A 121 -7.02 6.12 -6.29
CA ALA A 121 -7.79 5.96 -7.52
C ALA A 121 -7.71 4.54 -8.09
N ALA A 122 -6.58 3.86 -7.90
CA ALA A 122 -6.31 2.55 -8.46
C ALA A 122 -7.09 1.41 -7.81
N LEU A 123 -7.29 1.47 -6.49
CA LEU A 123 -7.69 0.32 -5.69
C LEU A 123 -9.20 0.30 -5.43
N ALA A 124 -9.79 -0.88 -5.62
CA ALA A 124 -11.16 -1.19 -5.21
C ALA A 124 -11.21 -1.59 -3.72
N ASP A 125 -10.17 -2.27 -3.22
CA ASP A 125 -9.99 -2.58 -1.80
C ASP A 125 -8.51 -2.89 -1.51
N SER A 126 -8.11 -2.82 -0.24
CA SER A 126 -6.78 -3.25 0.18
C SER A 126 -6.70 -3.70 1.63
N ARG A 127 -5.66 -4.47 1.95
CA ARG A 127 -5.18 -4.68 3.32
C ARG A 127 -3.72 -4.27 3.40
N LEU A 128 -3.35 -3.65 4.52
CA LEU A 128 -1.97 -3.31 4.86
C LEU A 128 -1.74 -3.76 6.30
N ILE A 129 -0.87 -4.75 6.48
CA ILE A 129 -0.68 -5.42 7.77
C ILE A 129 0.80 -5.34 8.15
N GLY A 130 1.08 -4.75 9.31
CA GLY A 130 2.43 -4.74 9.89
C GLY A 130 2.74 -6.07 10.56
N THR A 131 3.92 -6.60 10.29
CA THR A 131 4.39 -7.88 10.82
C THR A 131 5.87 -7.81 11.16
N THR A 132 6.37 -8.75 11.95
CA THR A 132 7.80 -8.99 12.19
C THR A 132 8.16 -10.40 11.75
N ARG A 133 9.45 -10.68 11.56
CA ARG A 133 9.94 -12.05 11.43
C ARG A 133 9.91 -12.73 12.81
N TYR A 134 9.78 -14.06 12.82
CA TYR A 134 9.92 -14.89 14.01
C TYR A 134 11.37 -14.91 14.50
#